data_AF-A0A1Z4ETG7-F1
#
_entry.id   AF-A0A1Z4ETG7-F1
#
_cell.length_a   1.000
_cell.length_b   1.000
_cell.length_c   1.000
_cell.angle_alpha   90.00
_cell.angle_beta   90.00
_cell.angle_gamma   90.00
#
_symmetry.space_group_name_H-M   'P 1'
#
loop_
_entity.id
_entity.type
_entity.pdbx_description
1 polymer ?
#
loop_
_entity_poly.entity_id
_entity_poly.type
_entity_poly.pdbx_seq_one_letter_code
_entity_poly.pdbx_strand_id
1 'polypeptide(L)'
;MRGTGRSCRTVVLRLRCDDYTRATRSHTVLRPTTSTEHLLSVARQLVTEASPLVAERGITLIGFSVSNFDPCGAAQLELPFTGLTENALELDSTLDELRDKFGTRSVTRATLLHSGGHEEWGIPTLEDI
;
A
#
# COMPACT_ATOMS: atom_id res chain seq x y z
N MET A 1 6.63 -4.58 6.22
CA MET A 1 5.58 -4.67 7.27
C MET A 1 5.21 -6.13 7.53
N ARG A 2 4.59 -6.86 6.59
CA ARG A 2 4.25 -8.28 6.77
C ARG A 2 5.47 -9.18 6.97
N GLY A 3 6.51 -9.03 6.16
CA GLY A 3 7.78 -9.76 6.34
C GLY A 3 8.51 -9.48 7.67
N THR A 4 8.04 -8.50 8.46
CA THR A 4 8.54 -8.20 9.82
C THR A 4 7.54 -8.54 10.92
N GLY A 5 6.44 -9.25 10.60
CA GLY A 5 5.41 -9.63 11.57
C GLY A 5 4.67 -8.45 12.20
N ARG A 6 4.47 -7.36 11.45
CA ARG A 6 3.79 -6.15 11.93
C ARG A 6 2.51 -5.88 11.14
N SER A 7 1.55 -5.21 11.76
CA SER A 7 0.35 -4.62 11.15
C SER A 7 0.39 -3.10 11.35
N CYS A 8 -0.29 -2.32 10.52
CA CYS A 8 -0.32 -0.86 10.64
C CYS A 8 -1.73 -0.32 10.83
N ARG A 9 -1.85 0.85 11.45
CA ARG A 9 -3.14 1.55 11.62
C ARG A 9 -3.28 2.78 10.74
N THR A 10 -2.18 3.43 10.39
CA THR A 10 -2.27 4.75 9.76
C THR A 10 -1.71 4.69 8.36
N VAL A 11 -2.50 5.12 7.38
CA VAL A 11 -2.06 5.40 6.01
C VAL A 11 -1.88 6.91 5.88
N VAL A 12 -0.74 7.33 5.35
CA VAL A 12 -0.38 8.74 5.17
C VAL A 12 -0.14 9.00 3.70
N LEU A 13 -0.92 9.94 3.15
CA LEU A 13 -0.74 10.55 1.84
C LEU A 13 0.09 11.83 1.98
N ARG A 14 1.19 11.91 1.23
CA ARG A 14 2.04 13.09 1.12
C ARG A 14 1.98 13.60 -0.31
N LEU A 15 1.70 14.89 -0.45
CA LEU A 15 1.65 15.59 -1.72
C LEU A 15 2.67 16.72 -1.72
N ARG A 16 3.35 16.91 -2.84
CA ARG A 16 4.07 18.14 -3.15
C ARG A 16 3.33 18.83 -4.29
N CYS A 17 2.86 20.04 -4.03
CA CYS A 17 2.17 20.88 -5.00
C CYS A 17 3.16 21.45 -6.03
N ASP A 18 2.63 22.10 -7.07
CA ASP A 18 3.45 22.70 -8.13
C ASP A 18 4.25 23.93 -7.65
N ASP A 19 3.75 24.61 -6.62
CA ASP A 19 4.46 25.66 -5.88
C ASP A 19 5.48 25.13 -4.86
N TYR A 20 5.80 23.82 -4.91
CA TYR A 20 6.67 23.08 -3.99
C TYR A 20 6.21 23.06 -2.52
N THR A 21 5.02 23.57 -2.21
CA THR A 21 4.43 23.41 -0.88
C THR A 21 4.03 21.96 -0.63
N ARG A 22 3.90 21.59 0.65
CA ARG A 22 3.61 20.22 1.06
C ARG A 22 2.23 20.14 1.68
N ALA A 23 1.45 19.16 1.27
CA ALA A 23 0.20 18.78 1.94
C ALA A 23 0.30 17.34 2.44
N THR A 24 -0.18 17.09 3.65
CA THR A 24 -0.27 15.74 4.22
C THR A 24 -1.71 15.46 4.63
N ARG A 25 -2.19 14.26 4.31
CA ARG A 25 -3.45 13.71 4.79
C ARG A 25 -3.15 12.33 5.34
N SER A 26 -3.85 11.94 6.39
CA SER A 26 -3.68 10.62 6.97
C SER A 26 -5.00 10.10 7.47
N HIS A 27 -5.19 8.80 7.36
CA HIS A 27 -6.34 8.11 7.90
C HIS A 27 -5.85 6.99 8.83
N THR A 28 -6.39 6.97 10.04
CA THR A 28 -6.08 5.94 11.04
C THR A 28 -7.28 5.04 11.18
N VAL A 29 -7.11 3.76 10.81
CA VAL A 29 -8.12 2.74 10.98
C VAL A 29 -8.18 2.28 12.44
N LEU A 30 -9.38 1.91 12.90
CA LEU A 30 -9.61 1.51 14.29
C LEU A 30 -8.79 0.28 14.69
N ARG A 31 -8.71 -0.71 13.79
CA ARG A 31 -7.97 -1.95 14.00
C ARG A 31 -6.73 -2.00 13.11
N PRO A 32 -5.58 -2.41 13.66
CA PRO A 32 -4.37 -2.56 12.86
C PRO A 32 -4.60 -3.66 11.82
N THR A 33 -4.13 -3.43 10.61
CA THR A 33 -4.37 -4.32 9.48
C THR A 33 -3.07 -4.65 8.75
N THR A 34 -3.03 -5.84 8.16
CA THR A 34 -2.05 -6.17 7.13
C THR A 34 -2.64 -6.11 5.73
N SER A 35 -3.96 -6.24 5.55
CA SER A 35 -4.65 -6.42 4.26
C SER A 35 -4.27 -5.38 3.20
N THR A 36 -3.84 -5.85 2.03
CA THR A 36 -3.50 -4.98 0.88
C THR A 36 -4.74 -4.24 0.41
N GLU A 37 -5.87 -4.94 0.33
CA GLU A 37 -7.14 -4.39 -0.16
C GLU A 37 -7.64 -3.27 0.75
N HIS A 38 -7.62 -3.48 2.07
CA HIS A 38 -8.05 -2.47 3.02
C HIS A 38 -7.16 -1.22 2.97
N LEU A 39 -5.84 -1.40 2.93
CA LEU A 39 -4.89 -0.29 2.80
C LEU A 39 -5.04 0.46 1.47
N LEU A 40 -5.27 -0.25 0.36
CA LEU A 40 -5.53 0.34 -0.95
C LEU A 40 -6.84 1.15 -0.96
N SER A 41 -7.88 0.65 -0.31
CA SER A 41 -9.15 1.36 -0.16
C SER A 41 -8.96 2.70 0.57
N VAL A 42 -8.28 2.66 1.71
CA VAL A 42 -7.95 3.87 2.49
C VAL A 42 -7.08 4.85 1.68
N ALA A 43 -6.08 4.35 0.97
CA ALA A 43 -5.23 5.18 0.10
C ALA A 43 -6.05 5.88 -1.00
N ARG A 44 -6.98 5.16 -1.63
CA ARG A 44 -7.90 5.73 -2.64
C ARG A 44 -8.81 6.79 -2.03
N GLN A 45 -9.34 6.55 -0.83
CA GLN A 45 -10.15 7.53 -0.12
C GLN A 45 -9.36 8.82 0.14
N LEU A 46 -8.13 8.72 0.64
CA LEU A 46 -7.27 9.89 0.89
C LEU A 46 -7.00 10.69 -0.39
N VAL A 47 -6.82 10.03 -1.53
CA VAL A 47 -6.67 10.70 -2.83
C VAL A 47 -7.96 11.41 -3.22
N THR A 48 -9.10 10.75 -3.12
CA THR A 48 -10.40 11.35 -3.42
C THR A 48 -10.68 12.59 -2.58
N GLU A 49 -10.36 12.54 -1.28
CA GLU A 49 -10.49 13.68 -0.37
C GLU A 49 -9.52 14.82 -0.72
N ALA A 50 -8.34 14.51 -1.26
CA ALA A 50 -7.35 15.49 -1.69
C ALA A 50 -7.61 16.02 -3.13
N SER A 51 -8.50 15.41 -3.91
CA SER A 51 -8.78 15.79 -5.31
C SER A 51 -9.05 17.29 -5.50
N PRO A 52 -9.82 18.00 -4.65
CA PRO A 52 -10.02 19.44 -4.82
C PRO A 52 -8.71 20.25 -4.71
N LEU A 53 -7.83 19.87 -3.77
CA LEU A 53 -6.53 20.53 -3.59
C LEU A 53 -5.62 20.26 -4.79
N VAL A 54 -5.62 19.02 -5.29
CA VAL A 54 -4.83 18.63 -6.47
C VAL A 54 -5.32 19.37 -7.73
N ALA A 55 -6.64 19.52 -7.89
CA ALA A 55 -7.22 20.24 -9.01
C ALA A 55 -6.92 21.75 -8.98
N GLU A 56 -6.87 22.35 -7.79
CA GLU A 56 -6.57 23.78 -7.61
C GLU A 56 -5.08 24.09 -7.80
N ARG A 57 -4.18 23.27 -7.24
CA ARG A 57 -2.74 23.62 -7.11
C ARG A 57 -1.80 22.80 -7.99
N GLY A 58 -2.29 21.73 -8.60
CA GLY A 58 -1.43 20.72 -9.22
C GLY A 58 -0.54 19.99 -8.21
N ILE A 59 0.11 18.91 -8.66
CA ILE A 59 1.12 18.18 -7.87
C ILE A 59 2.28 17.73 -8.74
N THR A 60 3.48 17.77 -8.15
CA THR A 60 4.72 17.23 -8.74
C THR A 60 5.16 15.92 -8.09
N LEU A 61 4.58 15.56 -6.94
CA LEU A 61 4.89 14.30 -6.25
C LEU A 61 3.68 13.83 -5.43
N ILE A 62 3.44 12.53 -5.50
CA ILE A 62 2.55 11.80 -4.61
C ILE A 62 3.33 10.67 -3.92
N GLY A 63 3.17 10.55 -2.60
CA GLY A 63 3.81 9.51 -1.81
C GLY A 63 2.86 8.93 -0.80
N PHE A 64 2.95 7.62 -0.58
CA PHE A 64 2.24 6.92 0.48
C PHE A 64 3.24 6.36 1.49
N SER A 65 2.85 6.39 2.75
CA SER A 65 3.56 5.72 3.83
C SER A 65 2.56 5.14 4.82
N VAL A 66 2.97 4.09 5.52
CA VAL A 66 2.18 3.51 6.61
C VAL A 66 2.92 3.70 7.93
N SER A 67 2.17 3.91 9.00
CA SER A 67 2.70 4.14 10.35
C SER A 67 1.78 3.55 11.41
N ASN A 68 2.16 3.74 12.68
CA ASN A 68 1.45 3.21 13.85
C ASN A 68 1.35 1.67 13.77
N PHE A 69 2.52 1.03 13.92
CA PHE A 69 2.66 -0.41 13.76
C PHE A 69 2.44 -1.16 15.08
N ASP A 70 1.69 -2.25 15.02
CA ASP A 70 1.50 -3.21 16.10
C ASP A 70 2.12 -4.57 15.74
N PRO A 71 2.49 -5.41 16.73
CA PRO A 71 2.81 -6.80 16.48
C PRO A 71 1.61 -7.56 15.88
N CYS A 72 1.83 -8.32 14.81
CA CYS A 72 0.81 -9.23 14.27
C CYS A 72 0.43 -10.27 15.33
N GLY A 73 -0.88 -10.49 15.52
CA GLY A 73 -1.42 -11.46 16.50
C GLY A 73 -1.77 -10.88 17.87
N ALA A 74 -1.46 -9.61 18.14
CA ALA A 74 -1.87 -8.92 19.38
C ALA A 74 -3.32 -8.39 19.35
N ALA A 75 -4.01 -8.50 18.21
CA ALA A 75 -5.38 -8.05 18.03
C ALA A 75 -6.36 -9.23 18.08
N GLN A 76 -7.47 -9.04 18.78
CA GLN A 76 -8.58 -9.99 18.82
C GLN A 76 -9.06 -10.30 17.40
N LEU A 77 -9.07 -11.59 17.04
CA LEU A 77 -9.61 -12.07 15.77
C LEU A 77 -11.13 -11.83 15.71
N GLU A 78 -11.62 -11.40 14.54
CA GLU A 78 -13.06 -11.37 14.29
C GLU A 78 -13.53 -12.73 13.78
N LEU A 79 -14.74 -13.09 14.20
CA LEU A 79 -15.45 -14.24 13.62
C LEU A 79 -15.73 -13.94 12.14
N PRO A 80 -15.34 -14.83 11.21
CA PRO A 80 -15.44 -14.59 9.77
C PRO A 80 -16.89 -14.81 9.31
N PHE A 81 -17.78 -13.88 9.66
CA PHE A 81 -19.17 -13.91 9.20
C PHE A 81 -19.32 -13.53 7.72
N THR A 82 -18.26 -13.01 7.10
CA THR A 82 -18.18 -12.70 5.67
C THR A 82 -17.00 -13.46 5.06
N GLY A 83 -17.26 -14.54 4.33
CA GLY A 83 -16.23 -15.39 3.71
C GLY A 83 -15.34 -14.69 2.65
N LEU A 84 -15.47 -13.37 2.48
CA LEU A 84 -14.63 -12.56 1.61
C LEU A 84 -13.28 -12.19 2.26
N THR A 85 -13.25 -12.06 3.60
CA THR A 85 -12.07 -11.52 4.31
C THR A 85 -10.95 -12.56 4.45
N GLU A 86 -11.27 -13.84 4.66
CA GLU A 86 -10.28 -14.91 4.80
C GLU A 86 -9.52 -15.14 3.49
N ASN A 87 -10.23 -15.17 2.36
CA ASN A 87 -9.64 -15.34 1.03
C ASN A 87 -8.63 -14.24 0.67
N ALA A 88 -8.86 -13.00 1.10
CA ALA A 88 -7.97 -11.87 0.78
C ALA A 88 -6.63 -11.92 1.54
N LEU A 89 -6.63 -12.36 2.80
CA LEU A 89 -5.41 -12.50 3.60
C LEU A 89 -4.56 -13.71 3.17
N GLU A 90 -5.21 -14.82 2.84
CA GLU A 90 -4.54 -16.00 2.29
C GLU A 90 -3.92 -15.69 0.92
N LEU A 91 -4.65 -14.97 0.06
CA LEU A 91 -4.14 -14.47 -1.21
C LEU A 91 -2.93 -13.56 -1.02
N ASP A 92 -3.02 -12.57 -0.13
CA ASP A 92 -1.90 -11.66 0.17
C ASP A 92 -0.65 -12.44 0.59
N SER A 93 -0.81 -13.44 1.48
CA SER A 93 0.30 -14.25 1.98
C SER A 93 0.91 -15.14 0.89
N THR A 94 0.06 -15.76 0.07
CA THR A 94 0.49 -16.58 -1.08
C THR A 94 1.27 -15.74 -2.09
N LEU A 95 0.83 -14.51 -2.36
CA LEU A 95 1.55 -13.59 -3.25
C LEU A 95 2.91 -13.19 -2.68
N ASP A 96 2.99 -12.98 -1.37
CA ASP A 96 4.26 -12.67 -0.70
C ASP A 96 5.24 -13.86 -0.78
N GLU A 97 4.78 -15.10 -0.59
CA GLU A 97 5.59 -16.32 -0.76
C GLU A 97 6.11 -16.49 -2.20
N LEU A 98 5.24 -16.27 -3.19
CA LEU A 98 5.64 -16.32 -4.60
C LEU A 98 6.67 -15.24 -4.94
N ARG A 99 6.58 -14.07 -4.32
CA ARG A 99 7.55 -12.99 -4.53
C ARG A 99 8.88 -13.24 -3.85
N ASP A 100 8.87 -13.85 -2.67
CA ASP A 100 10.09 -14.24 -1.96
C ASP A 100 10.86 -15.32 -2.76
N LYS A 101 10.15 -16.31 -3.29
CA LYS A 101 10.75 -17.42 -4.04
C LYS A 101 11.17 -17.07 -5.47
N PHE A 102 10.36 -16.29 -6.19
CA PHE A 102 10.52 -16.06 -7.63
C PHE A 102 10.77 -14.60 -8.00
N GLY A 103 10.94 -13.73 -7.00
CA GLY A 103 11.17 -12.29 -7.19
C GLY A 103 9.88 -11.47 -7.27
N THR A 104 10.01 -10.17 -7.05
CA THR A 104 8.87 -9.22 -6.96
C THR A 104 8.00 -9.13 -8.22
N ARG A 105 8.55 -9.54 -9.37
CA ARG A 105 7.87 -9.57 -10.67
C ARG A 105 7.19 -10.89 -10.99
N SER A 106 7.21 -11.87 -10.09
CA SER A 106 6.65 -13.21 -10.33
C SER A 106 5.14 -13.18 -10.53
N VAL A 107 4.44 -12.30 -9.82
CA VAL A 107 2.99 -12.09 -9.95
C VAL A 107 2.67 -10.60 -9.93
N THR A 108 2.04 -10.13 -11.01
CA THR A 108 1.54 -8.77 -11.15
C THR A 108 0.07 -8.78 -11.56
N ARG A 109 -0.64 -7.67 -11.31
CA ARG A 109 -2.02 -7.53 -11.76
C ARG A 109 -2.04 -7.41 -13.29
N ALA A 110 -2.94 -8.13 -13.94
CA ALA A 110 -3.09 -8.10 -15.40
C ALA A 110 -3.34 -6.69 -15.96
N THR A 111 -4.00 -5.81 -15.18
CA THR A 111 -4.20 -4.40 -15.56
C THR A 111 -2.90 -3.63 -15.70
N LEU A 112 -1.81 -4.05 -15.05
CA LEU A 112 -0.49 -3.42 -15.13
C LEU A 112 0.32 -3.87 -16.34
N LEU A 113 -0.11 -4.93 -17.05
CA LEU A 113 0.59 -5.42 -18.24
C LEU A 113 0.47 -4.45 -19.43
N HIS A 114 -0.60 -3.66 -19.48
CA HIS A 114 -0.88 -2.73 -20.58
C HIS A 114 -0.32 -1.32 -20.33
N SER A 115 0.04 -1.00 -19.09
CA SER A 115 0.46 0.36 -18.69
C SER A 115 1.96 0.58 -18.83
N GLY A 116 2.71 -0.31 -19.49
CA GLY A 116 4.13 -0.13 -19.78
C GLY A 116 4.95 0.25 -18.55
N GLY A 117 4.74 -0.45 -17.43
CA GLY A 117 5.41 -0.15 -16.15
C GLY A 117 6.92 -0.28 -16.25
N HIS A 118 7.57 0.75 -16.76
CA HIS A 118 9.00 0.98 -16.70
C HIS A 118 9.26 1.66 -15.36
N GLU A 119 9.34 0.86 -14.30
CA GLU A 119 9.75 1.36 -13.00
C GLU A 119 11.24 1.04 -12.83
N GLU A 120 12.08 2.00 -13.22
CA GLU A 120 13.52 2.08 -12.91
C GLU A 120 13.79 2.33 -11.42
N TRP A 121 12.85 1.97 -10.54
CA TRP A 121 12.99 2.17 -9.11
C TRP A 121 12.87 0.85 -8.37
N GLY A 122 13.95 0.08 -8.40
CA GLY A 122 14.09 -1.10 -7.57
C GLY A 122 15.45 -1.77 -7.69
N ILE A 123 16.42 -1.30 -6.87
CA ILE A 123 17.61 -2.04 -6.40
C ILE A 123 18.61 -2.41 -7.53
N PRO A 124 19.90 -2.03 -7.42
CA PRO A 124 20.89 -2.42 -8.43
C PRO A 124 20.95 -3.95 -8.53
N THR A 125 20.82 -4.47 -9.74
CA THR A 125 21.00 -5.89 -10.04
C THR A 125 22.47 -6.16 -10.33
N LEU A 126 22.92 -7.41 -10.13
CA LEU A 126 24.31 -7.85 -10.22
C LEU A 126 24.95 -7.72 -11.62
N GLU A 127 24.29 -7.04 -12.55
CA GLU A 127 24.79 -6.70 -13.89
C GLU A 127 25.46 -5.31 -13.91
N ASP A 128 25.41 -4.57 -12.80
CA ASP A 128 26.02 -3.25 -12.61
C ASP A 128 27.42 -3.29 -11.93
N ILE A 129 28.09 -4.46 -11.89
CA ILE A 129 29.50 -4.62 -11.44
C ILE A 129 30.33 -5.24 -12.57
#